data_AF-A0A7W3V1U8-F1
#
_entry.id   AF-A0A7W3V1U8-F1
#
_cell.length_a   1.000
_cell.length_b   1.000
_cell.length_c   1.000
_cell.angle_alpha   90.00
_cell.angle_beta   90.00
_cell.angle_gamma   90.00
#
_symmetry.space_group_name_H-M   'P 1'
#
loop_
_entity.id
_entity.type
_entity.pdbx_description
1 polymer ?
#
loop_
_entity_poly.entity_id
_entity_poly.type
_entity_poly.pdbx_seq_one_letter_code
_entity_poly.pdbx_strand_id
1 'polypeptide(L)'
;MKKITIFLALTASATGCTSNTSEHADEIYSREINELVEFEITNNTPDNTLRSHWELLDKTNKIRFSSRYAMDADKAAIEIERKMLATPITTSISATEYERRITEIQHQTASRVVILATVRNISKIPEGSTPTEVQELERKEGVQFKYILEEGRDGWKISEKWYLTKGINGYKDPEWIMYHPDQYTPYPSTVWSIYN
;
A
#
# COMPACT_ATOMS: atom_id res chain seq x y z
N MET A 1 52.26 0.93 65.94
CA MET A 1 51.99 1.41 64.57
C MET A 1 50.74 0.69 64.06
N LYS A 2 49.62 1.40 63.92
CA LYS A 2 48.30 0.84 63.58
C LYS A 2 48.08 0.90 62.07
N LYS A 3 47.75 -0.22 61.44
CA LYS A 3 47.39 -0.33 60.03
C LYS A 3 45.93 0.13 59.85
N ILE A 4 45.69 1.08 58.95
CA ILE A 4 44.35 1.55 58.57
C ILE A 4 44.01 0.88 57.24
N THR A 5 42.95 0.07 57.26
CA THR A 5 42.34 -0.58 56.10
C THR A 5 41.31 0.36 55.49
N ILE A 6 41.50 0.76 54.23
CA ILE A 6 40.54 1.59 53.49
C ILE A 6 39.53 0.67 52.81
N PHE A 7 38.26 0.85 53.16
CA PHE A 7 37.10 0.19 52.55
C PHE A 7 36.87 0.71 51.13
N LEU A 8 36.74 -0.21 50.16
CA LEU A 8 36.19 0.08 48.84
C LEU A 8 34.70 0.44 48.99
N ALA A 9 34.32 1.65 48.61
CA ALA A 9 32.93 2.01 48.35
C ALA A 9 32.63 1.71 46.87
N LEU A 10 31.89 0.63 46.62
CA LEU A 10 31.27 0.37 45.33
C LEU A 10 30.11 1.35 45.16
N THR A 11 30.29 2.41 44.38
CA THR A 11 29.20 3.24 43.89
C THR A 11 28.49 2.49 42.76
N ALA A 12 27.29 1.99 43.05
CA ALA A 12 26.40 1.45 42.02
C ALA A 12 25.92 2.60 41.14
N SER A 13 26.45 2.68 39.92
CA SER A 13 25.95 3.55 38.86
C SER A 13 24.53 3.12 38.52
N ALA A 14 23.54 3.96 38.82
CA ALA A 14 22.22 3.85 38.23
C ALA A 14 22.36 4.13 36.72
N THR A 15 22.59 3.09 35.92
CA THR A 15 22.47 3.16 34.47
C THR A 15 21.00 3.41 34.13
N GLY A 16 20.70 4.67 33.82
CA GLY A 16 19.40 5.07 33.31
C GLY A 16 19.08 4.34 32.01
N CYS A 17 17.89 3.76 31.95
CA CYS A 17 17.25 3.35 30.69
C CYS A 17 16.88 4.61 29.89
N THR A 18 17.84 5.21 29.19
CA THR A 18 17.57 6.30 28.25
C THR A 18 17.20 5.71 26.88
N SER A 19 15.90 5.70 26.60
CA SER A 19 15.20 6.10 25.35
C SER A 19 15.87 6.04 23.96
N ASN A 20 16.91 5.25 23.70
CA ASN A 20 17.56 5.16 22.37
C ASN A 20 16.67 4.57 21.26
N THR A 21 15.47 4.11 21.57
CA THR A 21 14.52 3.55 20.60
C THR A 21 13.85 4.61 19.72
N SER A 22 13.80 5.89 20.13
CA SER A 22 13.10 6.92 19.35
C SER A 22 13.94 7.47 18.19
N GLU A 23 15.23 7.75 18.40
CA GLU A 23 16.10 8.31 17.36
C GLU A 23 16.27 7.36 16.17
N HIS A 24 16.42 6.06 16.44
CA HIS A 24 16.59 5.08 15.37
C HIS A 24 15.33 4.91 14.51
N ALA A 25 14.14 5.10 15.10
CA ALA A 25 12.89 5.05 14.36
C ALA A 25 12.81 6.24 13.38
N ASP A 26 13.13 7.46 13.83
CA ASP A 26 13.06 8.67 13.01
C ASP A 26 14.05 8.64 11.82
N GLU A 27 15.24 8.04 11.98
CA GLU A 27 16.18 7.81 10.86
C GLU A 27 15.62 6.84 9.81
N ILE A 28 15.00 5.73 10.24
CA ILE A 28 14.40 4.75 9.32
C ILE A 28 13.28 5.41 8.51
N TYR A 29 12.40 6.19 9.16
CA TYR A 29 11.28 6.85 8.48
C TYR A 29 11.75 7.93 7.50
N SER A 30 12.74 8.73 7.89
CA SER A 30 13.30 9.76 7.01
C SER A 30 13.85 9.14 5.73
N ARG A 31 14.50 7.96 5.84
CA ARG A 31 14.97 7.21 4.68
C ARG A 31 13.81 6.70 3.81
N GLU A 32 12.77 6.10 4.40
CA GLU A 32 11.64 5.58 3.61
C GLU A 32 10.83 6.70 2.92
N ILE A 33 10.66 7.85 3.58
CA ILE A 33 10.03 9.03 2.95
C ILE A 33 10.90 9.57 1.82
N ASN A 34 12.22 9.66 2.02
CA ASN A 34 13.14 10.08 0.96
C ASN A 34 13.09 9.12 -0.25
N GLU A 35 13.02 7.81 0.00
CA GLU A 35 12.84 6.81 -1.06
C GLU A 35 11.52 7.01 -1.83
N LEU A 36 10.45 7.41 -1.14
CA LEU A 36 9.17 7.77 -1.77
C LEU A 36 9.30 9.05 -2.59
N VAL A 37 9.96 10.09 -2.06
CA VAL A 37 10.16 11.38 -2.76
C VAL A 37 11.02 11.21 -4.02
N GLU A 38 12.01 10.32 -3.97
CA GLU A 38 12.90 9.99 -5.09
C GLU A 38 12.29 8.97 -6.07
N PHE A 39 11.06 8.49 -5.82
CA PHE A 39 10.41 7.50 -6.66
C PHE A 39 10.25 8.00 -8.11
N GLU A 40 10.92 7.32 -9.04
CA GLU A 40 10.85 7.63 -10.46
C GLU A 40 9.66 6.91 -11.11
N ILE A 41 8.77 7.69 -11.73
CA ILE A 41 7.65 7.15 -12.47
C ILE A 41 8.13 6.72 -13.86
N THR A 42 7.89 5.46 -14.22
CA THR A 42 8.06 5.01 -15.61
C THR A 42 6.69 4.96 -16.30
N ASN A 43 6.44 5.88 -17.22
CA ASN A 43 5.15 6.02 -17.91
C ASN A 43 5.24 6.06 -19.44
N ASN A 44 6.33 5.52 -19.98
CA ASN A 44 6.59 5.41 -21.41
C ASN A 44 5.72 4.36 -22.12
N THR A 45 5.14 3.40 -21.38
CA THR A 45 4.18 2.41 -21.88
C THR A 45 3.00 2.27 -20.92
N PRO A 46 1.83 1.77 -21.38
CA PRO A 46 0.69 1.53 -20.51
C PRO A 46 1.00 0.55 -19.37
N ASP A 47 1.76 -0.51 -19.63
CA ASP A 47 2.08 -1.53 -18.63
C ASP A 47 3.06 -1.03 -17.57
N ASN A 48 4.09 -0.28 -17.96
CA ASN A 48 5.03 0.35 -17.04
C ASN A 48 4.33 1.38 -16.14
N THR A 49 3.40 2.15 -16.72
CA THR A 49 2.59 3.12 -15.96
C THR A 49 1.79 2.42 -14.88
N LEU A 50 1.10 1.32 -15.22
CA LEU A 50 0.30 0.58 -14.26
C LEU A 50 1.16 -0.07 -13.17
N ARG A 51 2.33 -0.62 -13.52
CA ARG A 51 3.27 -1.20 -12.55
C ARG A 51 3.86 -0.16 -11.62
N SER A 52 4.29 0.98 -12.14
CA SER A 52 4.78 2.10 -11.34
C SER A 52 3.71 2.59 -10.36
N HIS A 53 2.43 2.59 -10.77
CA HIS A 53 1.32 2.97 -9.89
C HIS A 53 1.16 1.97 -8.75
N TRP A 54 1.23 0.67 -9.04
CA TRP A 54 1.17 -0.36 -8.00
C TRP A 54 2.35 -0.29 -7.03
N GLU A 55 3.56 -0.03 -7.53
CA GLU A 55 4.74 0.12 -6.68
C GLU A 55 4.62 1.35 -5.77
N LEU A 56 4.13 2.48 -6.30
CA LEU A 56 3.84 3.67 -5.51
C LEU A 56 2.83 3.37 -4.38
N LEU A 57 1.76 2.64 -4.68
CA LEU A 57 0.78 2.23 -3.67
C LEU A 57 1.40 1.35 -2.59
N ASP A 58 2.25 0.39 -2.97
CA ASP A 58 2.90 -0.51 -2.02
C ASP A 58 3.87 0.24 -1.10
N LYS A 59 4.71 1.12 -1.65
CA LYS A 59 5.62 1.97 -0.87
C LYS A 59 4.85 2.88 0.08
N THR A 60 3.80 3.52 -0.41
CA THR A 60 2.95 4.42 0.40
C THR A 60 2.28 3.66 1.55
N ASN A 61 1.72 2.48 1.29
CA ASN A 61 1.11 1.64 2.32
C ASN A 61 2.10 1.20 3.40
N LYS A 62 3.33 0.84 2.99
CA LYS A 62 4.40 0.46 3.93
C LYS A 62 4.72 1.60 4.90
N ILE A 63 4.89 2.83 4.40
CA ILE A 63 5.23 4.01 5.23
C ILE A 63 4.07 4.44 6.12
N ARG A 64 2.83 4.41 5.60
CA ARG A 64 1.62 4.74 6.36
C ARG A 64 1.43 3.84 7.58
N PHE A 65 1.63 2.54 7.41
CA PHE A 65 1.46 1.59 8.51
C PHE A 65 2.60 1.66 9.53
N SER A 66 3.81 1.96 9.07
CA SER A 66 4.97 1.95 9.94
C SER A 66 5.04 3.18 10.85
N SER A 67 4.35 4.29 10.56
CA SER A 67 4.78 5.60 11.08
C SER A 67 3.69 6.53 11.66
N ARG A 68 4.16 7.44 12.53
CA ARG A 68 3.46 8.67 12.93
C ARG A 68 3.34 9.69 11.78
N TYR A 69 4.03 9.43 10.66
CA TYR A 69 4.22 10.31 9.51
C TYR A 69 3.29 9.97 8.34
N ALA A 70 2.19 9.24 8.58
CA ALA A 70 1.21 8.90 7.55
C ALA A 70 0.79 10.12 6.72
N MET A 71 0.59 11.29 7.37
CA MET A 71 0.25 12.53 6.67
C MET A 71 1.32 13.03 5.68
N ASP A 72 2.60 12.83 5.96
CA ASP A 72 3.68 13.29 5.07
C ASP A 72 3.90 12.30 3.92
N ALA A 73 3.76 10.99 4.20
CA ALA A 73 3.69 9.98 3.15
C ALA A 73 2.52 10.24 2.19
N ASP A 74 1.36 10.62 2.71
CA ASP A 74 0.18 10.98 1.91
C ASP A 74 0.47 12.16 1.00
N LYS A 75 1.07 13.22 1.53
CA LYS A 75 1.41 14.41 0.74
C LYS A 75 2.39 14.09 -0.38
N ALA A 76 3.44 13.31 -0.07
CA ALA A 76 4.42 12.89 -1.06
C ALA A 76 3.77 12.02 -2.15
N ALA A 77 2.97 11.04 -1.75
CA ALA A 77 2.26 10.16 -2.68
C ALA A 77 1.29 10.93 -3.58
N ILE A 78 0.51 11.89 -3.04
CA ILE A 78 -0.42 12.72 -3.81
C ILE A 78 0.31 13.51 -4.90
N GLU A 79 1.50 14.05 -4.60
CA GLU A 79 2.27 14.81 -5.58
C GLU A 79 2.80 13.94 -6.72
N ILE A 80 3.18 12.70 -6.41
CA ILE A 80 3.61 11.71 -7.41
C ILE A 80 2.41 11.23 -8.22
N GLU A 81 1.28 10.95 -7.57
CA GLU A 81 0.04 10.50 -8.21
C GLU A 81 -0.49 11.51 -9.23
N ARG A 82 -0.34 12.82 -9.00
CA ARG A 82 -0.72 13.85 -9.99
C ARG A 82 -0.01 13.70 -11.33
N LYS A 83 1.17 13.07 -11.37
CA LYS A 83 1.90 12.80 -12.61
C LYS A 83 1.41 11.53 -13.30
N MET A 84 0.84 10.59 -12.54
CA MET A 84 0.41 9.26 -13.01
C MET A 84 -1.08 9.15 -13.33
N LEU A 85 -1.89 9.93 -12.64
CA LEU A 85 -3.34 9.85 -12.66
C LEU A 85 -3.90 11.10 -13.33
N ALA A 86 -4.95 10.92 -14.13
CA ALA A 86 -5.74 12.07 -14.61
C ALA A 86 -6.48 12.75 -13.44
N THR A 87 -6.88 11.95 -12.44
CA THR A 87 -7.56 12.38 -11.23
C THR A 87 -6.93 11.68 -10.02
N PRO A 88 -6.55 12.40 -8.95
CA PRO A 88 -5.97 11.76 -7.76
C PRO A 88 -6.90 10.72 -7.15
N ILE A 89 -6.35 9.59 -6.70
CA ILE A 89 -7.13 8.50 -6.10
C ILE A 89 -6.66 8.31 -4.65
N THR A 90 -7.39 8.89 -3.70
CA THR A 90 -7.25 8.48 -2.29
C THR A 90 -7.66 7.02 -2.12
N THR A 91 -6.74 6.19 -1.66
CA THR A 91 -7.00 4.78 -1.34
C THR A 91 -7.06 4.57 0.18
N SER A 92 -8.03 3.76 0.60
CA SER A 92 -8.15 3.29 1.99
C SER A 92 -7.06 2.26 2.33
N ILE A 93 -6.57 2.29 3.58
CA ILE A 93 -5.27 1.77 3.99
C ILE A 93 -5.45 0.56 4.91
N SER A 94 -4.79 -0.54 4.57
CA SER A 94 -4.39 -1.59 5.50
C SER A 94 -2.95 -2.01 5.18
N ALA A 95 -2.23 -2.61 6.15
CA ALA A 95 -0.96 -3.28 5.89
C ALA A 95 -1.21 -4.57 5.11
N THR A 96 -1.54 -4.39 3.84
CA THR A 96 -1.89 -5.47 2.95
C THR A 96 -0.88 -5.59 1.83
N GLU A 97 -0.38 -6.80 1.67
CA GLU A 97 0.45 -7.23 0.57
C GLU A 97 -0.46 -7.79 -0.53
N TYR A 98 -0.17 -7.40 -1.77
CA TYR A 98 -0.93 -7.82 -2.93
C TYR A 98 -0.03 -8.44 -3.99
N GLU A 99 -0.46 -9.58 -4.52
CA GLU A 99 0.04 -10.08 -5.80
C GLU A 99 -0.82 -9.48 -6.91
N ARG A 100 -0.17 -8.89 -7.93
CA ARG A 100 -0.85 -8.25 -9.07
C ARG A 100 -0.33 -8.83 -10.38
N ARG A 101 -1.25 -9.17 -11.28
CA ARG A 101 -0.92 -9.74 -12.60
C ARG A 101 -1.77 -9.07 -13.68
N ILE A 102 -1.13 -8.50 -14.69
CA ILE A 102 -1.80 -8.07 -15.92
C ILE A 102 -2.25 -9.33 -16.67
N THR A 103 -3.54 -9.46 -16.92
CA THR A 103 -4.14 -10.61 -17.61
C THR A 103 -4.39 -10.31 -19.09
N GLU A 104 -4.71 -9.07 -19.42
CA GLU A 104 -5.01 -8.68 -20.80
C GLU A 104 -4.72 -7.19 -21.04
N ILE A 105 -4.26 -6.85 -22.25
CA ILE A 105 -4.07 -5.48 -22.71
C ILE A 105 -4.81 -5.33 -24.04
N GLN A 106 -5.80 -4.45 -24.07
CA GLN A 106 -6.63 -4.18 -25.25
C GLN A 106 -6.39 -2.74 -25.72
N HIS A 107 -5.83 -2.58 -26.91
CA HIS A 107 -5.68 -1.27 -27.54
C HIS A 107 -7.01 -0.85 -28.17
N GLN A 108 -7.61 0.23 -27.66
CA GLN A 108 -8.84 0.80 -28.21
C GLN A 108 -8.52 1.82 -29.31
N THR A 109 -7.49 2.63 -29.07
CA THR A 109 -6.91 3.56 -30.03
C THR A 109 -5.39 3.59 -29.86
N ALA A 110 -4.69 4.40 -30.67
CA ALA A 110 -3.26 4.63 -30.49
C ALA A 110 -2.93 5.25 -29.11
N SER A 111 -3.83 6.07 -28.58
CA SER A 111 -3.66 6.83 -27.33
C SER A 111 -4.56 6.37 -26.19
N ARG A 112 -5.26 5.23 -26.32
CA ARG A 112 -6.16 4.68 -25.28
C ARG A 112 -6.07 3.16 -25.21
N VAL A 113 -5.82 2.66 -24.01
CA VAL A 113 -5.65 1.24 -23.72
C VAL A 113 -6.50 0.85 -22.52
N VAL A 114 -7.10 -0.34 -22.59
CA VAL A 114 -7.77 -0.98 -21.48
C VAL A 114 -6.91 -2.15 -21.01
N ILE A 115 -6.52 -2.14 -19.73
CA ILE A 115 -5.76 -3.22 -19.11
C ILE A 115 -6.67 -3.95 -18.13
N LEU A 116 -6.80 -5.27 -18.30
CA LEU A 116 -7.38 -6.15 -17.29
C LEU A 116 -6.25 -6.74 -16.44
N ALA A 117 -6.45 -6.75 -15.13
CA ALA A 117 -5.51 -7.31 -14.19
C ALA A 117 -6.24 -8.05 -13.07
N THR A 118 -5.60 -9.09 -12.53
CA THR A 118 -6.04 -9.75 -11.30
C THR A 118 -5.19 -9.26 -10.14
N VAL A 119 -5.85 -8.84 -9.06
CA VAL A 119 -5.22 -8.41 -7.81
C VAL A 119 -5.67 -9.33 -6.68
N ARG A 120 -4.70 -9.94 -6.00
CA ARG A 120 -4.92 -10.94 -4.95
C ARG A 120 -4.26 -10.49 -3.67
N ASN A 121 -5.02 -10.46 -2.57
CA ASN A 121 -4.47 -10.14 -1.25
C ASN A 121 -3.76 -11.36 -0.67
N ILE A 122 -2.45 -11.24 -0.46
CA ILE A 122 -1.59 -12.31 0.04
C ILE A 122 -1.15 -12.11 1.49
N SER A 123 -1.54 -10.99 2.11
CA SER A 123 -1.22 -10.66 3.50
C SER A 123 -1.60 -11.79 4.45
N LYS A 124 -0.78 -12.06 5.47
CA LYS A 124 -1.11 -13.08 6.47
C LYS A 124 -2.45 -12.75 7.16
N ILE A 125 -3.31 -13.76 7.30
CA ILE A 125 -4.54 -13.62 8.11
C ILE A 125 -4.13 -13.48 9.58
N PRO A 126 -4.58 -12.45 10.31
CA PRO A 126 -4.28 -12.30 11.72
C PRO A 126 -4.70 -13.53 12.54
N GLU A 127 -3.96 -13.84 13.60
CA GLU A 127 -4.33 -14.93 14.50
C GLU A 127 -5.68 -14.65 15.16
N GLY A 128 -6.55 -15.67 15.23
CA GLY A 128 -7.91 -15.54 15.74
C GLY A 128 -8.93 -14.92 14.78
N SER A 129 -8.50 -14.48 13.59
CA SER A 129 -9.42 -14.04 12.53
C SER A 129 -9.87 -15.19 11.64
N THR A 130 -11.13 -15.18 11.25
CA THR A 130 -11.70 -16.11 10.26
C THR A 130 -12.23 -15.31 9.07
N PRO A 131 -11.68 -15.50 7.85
CA PRO A 131 -12.24 -14.89 6.65
C PRO A 131 -13.65 -15.45 6.38
N THR A 132 -14.51 -14.63 5.77
CA THR A 132 -15.76 -15.14 5.19
C THR A 132 -15.47 -15.98 3.93
N GLU A 133 -16.41 -16.81 3.49
CA GLU A 133 -16.26 -17.61 2.26
C GLU A 133 -15.92 -16.73 1.04
N VAL A 134 -16.57 -15.57 0.92
CA VAL A 134 -16.26 -14.59 -0.12
C VAL A 134 -14.82 -14.10 -0.01
N GLN A 135 -14.35 -13.84 1.21
CA GLN A 135 -12.98 -13.39 1.43
C GLN A 135 -11.94 -14.48 1.12
N GLU A 136 -12.22 -15.72 1.48
CA GLU A 136 -11.35 -16.86 1.10
C GLU A 136 -11.25 -17.00 -0.42
N LEU A 137 -12.38 -16.90 -1.11
CA LEU A 137 -12.44 -17.00 -2.56
C LEU A 137 -11.68 -15.87 -3.25
N GLU A 138 -11.86 -14.62 -2.82
CA GLU A 138 -11.11 -13.47 -3.32
C GLU A 138 -9.60 -13.57 -3.01
N ARG A 139 -9.20 -14.08 -1.85
CA ARG A 139 -7.78 -14.30 -1.51
C ARG A 139 -7.16 -15.46 -2.28
N LYS A 140 -7.97 -16.44 -2.69
CA LYS A 140 -7.54 -17.59 -3.51
C LYS A 140 -7.40 -17.20 -4.98
N GLU A 141 -8.42 -16.57 -5.55
CA GLU A 141 -8.52 -16.31 -7.00
C GLU A 141 -8.09 -14.91 -7.40
N GLY A 142 -8.10 -13.97 -6.46
CA GLY A 142 -8.02 -12.54 -6.73
C GLY A 142 -9.35 -11.94 -7.16
N VAL A 143 -9.32 -10.62 -7.37
CA VAL A 143 -10.39 -9.81 -7.96
C VAL A 143 -9.89 -9.21 -9.26
N GLN A 144 -10.77 -9.18 -10.27
CA GLN A 144 -10.46 -8.56 -11.55
C GLN A 144 -10.64 -7.04 -11.48
N PHE A 145 -9.65 -6.33 -11.98
CA PHE A 145 -9.64 -4.90 -12.16
C PHE A 145 -9.51 -4.57 -13.64
N LYS A 146 -10.16 -3.48 -14.04
CA LYS A 146 -10.05 -2.88 -15.37
C LYS A 146 -9.52 -1.47 -15.21
N TYR A 147 -8.37 -1.21 -15.82
CA TYR A 147 -7.73 0.10 -15.85
C TYR A 147 -7.88 0.66 -17.26
N ILE A 148 -8.29 1.93 -17.35
CA ILE A 148 -8.25 2.67 -18.59
C ILE A 148 -7.08 3.64 -18.51
N LEU A 149 -6.21 3.55 -19.50
CA LEU A 149 -5.04 4.40 -19.63
C LEU A 149 -5.14 5.21 -20.91
N GLU A 150 -4.73 6.46 -20.81
CA GLU A 150 -4.70 7.41 -21.93
C GLU A 150 -3.32 8.04 -22.05
N GLU A 151 -2.83 8.15 -23.28
CA GLU A 151 -1.57 8.80 -23.58
C GLU A 151 -1.77 10.31 -23.61
N GLY A 152 -1.02 11.02 -22.75
CA GLY A 152 -0.97 12.47 -22.71
C GLY A 152 0.39 13.02 -23.13
N ARG A 153 0.56 14.34 -23.00
CA ARG A 153 1.85 15.01 -23.30
C ARG A 153 3.02 14.50 -22.46
N ASP A 154 2.75 14.08 -21.23
CA ASP A 154 3.76 13.65 -20.27
C ASP A 154 3.91 12.12 -20.22
N GLY A 155 3.36 11.38 -21.19
CA GLY A 155 3.30 9.91 -21.19
C GLY A 155 1.91 9.38 -20.84
N TRP A 156 1.85 8.08 -20.57
CA TRP A 156 0.60 7.38 -20.24
C TRP A 156 0.14 7.71 -18.82
N LYS A 157 -1.17 7.87 -18.64
CA LYS A 157 -1.81 8.13 -17.35
C LYS A 157 -3.02 7.22 -17.16
N ILE A 158 -3.31 6.86 -15.92
CA ILE A 158 -4.53 6.11 -15.57
C ILE A 158 -5.67 7.12 -15.47
N SER A 159 -6.67 6.99 -16.33
CA SER A 159 -7.85 7.86 -16.36
C SER A 159 -9.01 7.26 -15.57
N GLU A 160 -9.18 5.94 -15.61
CA GLU A 160 -10.24 5.23 -14.89
C GLU A 160 -9.73 3.92 -14.30
N LYS A 161 -10.32 3.54 -13.18
CA LYS A 161 -10.11 2.26 -12.52
C LYS A 161 -11.46 1.67 -12.18
N TRP A 162 -11.64 0.39 -12.43
CA TRP A 162 -12.86 -0.36 -12.19
C TRP A 162 -12.52 -1.69 -11.54
N TYR A 163 -13.45 -2.25 -10.78
CA TYR A 163 -13.34 -3.60 -10.24
C TYR A 163 -14.61 -4.39 -10.57
N LEU A 164 -14.45 -5.70 -10.78
CA LEU A 164 -15.55 -6.60 -11.05
C LEU A 164 -16.10 -7.12 -9.74
N THR A 165 -17.39 -6.92 -9.46
CA THR A 165 -18.03 -7.50 -8.28
C THR A 165 -18.13 -9.01 -8.44
N LYS A 166 -17.84 -9.75 -7.37
CA LYS A 166 -18.31 -11.13 -7.26
C LYS A 166 -19.75 -11.06 -6.74
N GLY A 167 -20.72 -11.55 -7.52
CA GLY A 167 -22.13 -11.51 -7.14
C GLY A 167 -22.32 -12.05 -5.72
N ILE A 168 -22.87 -11.23 -4.82
CA ILE A 168 -23.12 -11.65 -3.44
C ILE A 168 -24.25 -12.70 -3.47
N ASN A 169 -23.96 -13.89 -2.95
CA ASN A 169 -24.92 -15.01 -2.81
C ASN A 169 -25.47 -15.59 -4.13
N GLY A 170 -24.79 -15.44 -5.27
CA GLY A 170 -25.18 -16.12 -6.51
C GLY A 170 -26.46 -15.60 -7.20
N TYR A 171 -27.00 -14.46 -6.77
CA TYR A 171 -28.24 -13.89 -7.34
C TYR A 171 -28.03 -12.69 -8.29
N LYS A 172 -26.80 -12.19 -8.43
CA LYS A 172 -26.48 -11.11 -9.37
C LYS A 172 -25.27 -11.47 -10.22
N ASP A 173 -25.38 -11.19 -11.51
CA ASP A 173 -24.27 -11.32 -12.43
C ASP A 173 -23.13 -10.37 -12.02
N PRO A 174 -21.86 -10.74 -12.27
CA PRO A 174 -20.72 -9.86 -12.05
C PRO A 174 -20.89 -8.53 -12.81
N GLU A 175 -20.72 -7.41 -12.10
CA GLU A 175 -20.83 -6.08 -12.68
C GLU A 175 -19.54 -5.28 -12.47
N TRP A 176 -19.13 -4.53 -13.49
CA TRP A 176 -18.02 -3.60 -13.38
C TRP A 176 -18.47 -2.34 -12.65
N ILE A 177 -17.89 -2.09 -11.49
CA ILE A 177 -18.12 -0.88 -10.70
C ILE A 177 -16.90 0.03 -10.81
N MET A 178 -17.16 1.31 -11.09
CA MET A 178 -16.12 2.33 -11.15
C MET A 178 -15.53 2.52 -9.76
N TYR A 179 -14.20 2.51 -9.66
CA TYR A 179 -13.51 2.76 -8.41
C TYR A 179 -13.57 4.25 -8.10
N HIS A 180 -14.24 4.57 -7.01
CA HIS A 180 -14.35 5.92 -6.48
C HIS A 180 -13.44 6.04 -5.25
N PRO A 181 -12.48 7.00 -5.23
CA PRO A 181 -11.52 7.13 -4.13
C PRO A 181 -12.16 7.49 -2.79
N ASP A 182 -13.30 8.16 -2.83
CA ASP A 182 -14.13 8.53 -1.67
C ASP A 182 -14.96 7.35 -1.16
N GLN A 183 -15.15 6.32 -1.98
CA GLN A 183 -15.81 5.10 -1.55
C GLN A 183 -14.79 4.17 -0.91
N TYR A 184 -14.97 3.92 0.39
CA TYR A 184 -14.26 2.86 1.10
C TYR A 184 -14.61 1.52 0.47
N THR A 185 -13.87 1.15 -0.56
CA THR A 185 -13.85 -0.17 -1.15
C THR A 185 -12.55 -0.80 -0.69
N PRO A 186 -12.57 -1.64 0.37
CA PRO A 186 -11.35 -2.30 0.79
C PRO A 186 -10.81 -3.04 -0.44
N TYR A 187 -9.58 -2.71 -0.83
CA TYR A 187 -8.83 -3.54 -1.77
C TYR A 187 -8.94 -5.00 -1.30
N PRO A 188 -9.02 -5.96 -2.23
CA PRO A 188 -9.73 -7.22 -2.01
C PRO A 188 -9.43 -7.88 -0.66
N SER A 189 -10.48 -8.25 0.06
CA SER A 189 -10.44 -9.12 1.23
C SER A 189 -9.47 -8.78 2.35
N THR A 190 -9.57 -7.56 2.87
CA THR A 190 -8.93 -7.24 4.15
C THR A 190 -9.69 -7.95 5.28
N VAL A 191 -8.99 -8.85 5.99
CA VAL A 191 -9.53 -9.56 7.15
C VAL A 191 -9.09 -8.81 8.40
N TRP A 192 -10.06 -8.35 9.18
CA TRP A 192 -9.81 -7.63 10.43
C TRP A 192 -9.76 -8.60 11.61
N SER A 193 -8.89 -8.32 12.58
CA SER A 193 -9.00 -8.92 13.90
C SER A 193 -10.23 -8.35 14.59
N ILE A 194 -11.13 -9.23 15.04
CA ILE A 194 -12.18 -8.84 15.97
C ILE A 194 -11.43 -8.68 17.31
N TYR A 195 -11.01 -7.47 17.64
CA TYR A 195 -10.51 -7.19 18.99
C TYR A 195 -11.66 -7.51 19.95
N ASN A 196 -11.53 -8.62 20.69
CA ASN A 196 -12.32 -8.91 21.88
C ASN A 196 -11.63 -8.31 23.10
#